data_AF-A0A2A5PH68-F1
#
_entry.id   AF-A0A2A5PH68-F1
#
_cell.length_a   1.000
_cell.length_b   1.000
_cell.length_c   1.000
_cell.angle_alpha   90.00
_cell.angle_beta   90.00
_cell.angle_gamma   90.00
#
_symmetry.space_group_name_H-M   'P 1'
#
loop_
_entity.id
_entity.type
_entity.pdbx_description
1 polymer ?
#
loop_
_entity_poly.entity_id
_entity_poly.type
_entity_poly.pdbx_seq_one_letter_code
_entity_poly.pdbx_strand_id
1 'polypeptide(L)'
;MSYFHILQVSTEHQIKQLDEEYQISFHTSRFLEYTNQDIRILYKILTQENLDLLKKYPALITIERFEKEISLAQITTIIYDSKEQNIYVNFKKLKSINIKTRDDIEFNEEDTRETRREKFKDFDRYLRDIKESLKFEEREIYRHHWAIKIGNIFTISSNNSHLQAFNTQSYVDQFPDYKQPLPLTQYIDLKSTIEVGYEAQTTLEVNKAQEAQEAQEAQEAQEAQEAQEAQEAQENDRLSISTVAEYMRLIDKISKSMIKEEREVFFRGHSNAASYFLS
;
A
#
# COMPACT_ATOMS: atom_id res chain seq x y z
N MET A 1 -1.25 8.84 -20.36
CA MET A 1 -1.33 7.47 -19.82
C MET A 1 -2.44 7.45 -18.78
N SER A 2 -3.31 6.44 -18.79
CA SER A 2 -4.37 6.27 -17.80
C SER A 2 -3.99 5.22 -16.76
N TYR A 3 -4.67 5.24 -15.63
CA TYR A 3 -4.46 4.31 -14.52
C TYR A 3 -5.80 3.75 -14.03
N PHE A 4 -5.72 2.64 -13.31
CA PHE A 4 -6.85 2.09 -12.56
C PHE A 4 -6.35 1.41 -11.29
N HIS A 5 -7.22 1.31 -10.29
CA HIS A 5 -6.93 0.66 -9.01
C HIS A 5 -7.27 -0.82 -9.06
N ILE A 6 -6.48 -1.62 -8.36
CA ILE A 6 -6.85 -2.94 -7.88
C ILE A 6 -6.85 -2.86 -6.36
N LEU A 7 -8.02 -3.04 -5.77
CA LEU A 7 -8.23 -3.12 -4.33
C LEU A 7 -8.62 -4.57 -4.02
N GLN A 8 -7.63 -5.40 -3.71
CA GLN A 8 -7.88 -6.80 -3.42
C GLN A 8 -7.99 -7.03 -1.91
N VAL A 9 -9.04 -7.75 -1.51
CA VAL A 9 -9.25 -8.19 -0.13
C VAL A 9 -9.07 -9.70 0.00
N SER A 10 -8.68 -10.18 1.19
CA SER A 10 -8.60 -11.62 1.45
C SER A 10 -9.98 -12.28 1.50
N THR A 11 -10.96 -11.58 2.09
CA THR A 11 -12.33 -12.10 2.26
C THR A 11 -13.36 -11.00 2.11
N GLU A 12 -14.61 -11.39 1.79
CA GLU A 12 -15.72 -10.43 1.66
C GLU A 12 -15.99 -9.65 2.95
N HIS A 13 -15.69 -10.21 4.13
CA HIS A 13 -15.90 -9.57 5.42
C HIS A 13 -15.06 -8.30 5.63
N GLN A 14 -14.01 -8.11 4.83
CA GLN A 14 -13.19 -6.90 4.85
C GLN A 14 -13.81 -5.76 4.05
N ILE A 15 -14.88 -6.02 3.29
CA ILE A 15 -15.69 -5.03 2.61
C ILE A 15 -16.88 -4.71 3.51
N LYS A 16 -16.80 -3.59 4.23
CA LYS A 16 -17.88 -3.14 5.13
C LYS A 16 -18.87 -2.29 4.35
N GLN A 17 -20.16 -2.59 4.47
CA GLN A 17 -21.20 -1.71 3.91
C GLN A 17 -21.48 -0.56 4.87
N LEU A 18 -21.51 0.66 4.35
CA LEU A 18 -21.81 1.91 5.05
C LEU A 18 -22.90 2.64 4.24
N ASP A 19 -24.16 2.41 4.61
CA ASP A 19 -25.34 2.92 3.90
C ASP A 19 -25.35 2.52 2.40
N GLU A 20 -25.14 3.50 1.52
CA GLU A 20 -25.06 3.34 0.06
C GLU A 20 -23.62 3.13 -0.46
N GLU A 21 -22.63 3.20 0.42
CA GLU A 21 -21.22 3.03 0.09
C GLU A 21 -20.63 1.78 0.75
N TYR A 22 -19.40 1.46 0.37
CA TYR A 22 -18.61 0.38 0.93
C TYR A 22 -17.27 0.92 1.38
N GLN A 23 -16.66 0.26 2.36
CA GLN A 23 -15.35 0.62 2.88
C GLN A 23 -14.43 -0.60 2.94
N ILE A 24 -13.17 -0.38 2.55
CA ILE A 24 -12.06 -1.29 2.78
C ILE A 24 -10.94 -0.53 3.49
N SER A 25 -10.22 -1.19 4.40
CA SER A 25 -8.99 -0.67 4.99
C SER A 25 -7.76 -1.43 4.52
N PHE A 26 -6.66 -0.70 4.32
CA PHE A 26 -5.36 -1.26 3.97
C PHE A 26 -4.31 -0.73 4.92
N HIS A 27 -3.53 -1.62 5.53
CA HIS A 27 -2.32 -1.19 6.23
C HIS A 27 -1.36 -0.52 5.25
N THR A 28 -0.62 0.50 5.67
CA THR A 28 0.29 1.29 4.81
C THR A 28 1.33 0.41 4.09
N SER A 29 1.78 -0.67 4.73
CA SER A 29 2.70 -1.64 4.08
C SER A 29 2.10 -2.38 2.88
N ARG A 30 0.77 -2.42 2.76
CA ARG A 30 0.01 -3.02 1.65
C ARG A 30 -0.40 -2.00 0.59
N PHE A 31 -0.23 -0.72 0.89
CA PHE A 31 -0.53 0.36 -0.03
C PHE A 31 0.51 0.42 -1.13
N LEU A 32 0.07 0.29 -2.38
CA LEU A 32 0.89 0.33 -3.58
C LEU A 32 2.01 -0.72 -3.62
N GLU A 33 1.85 -1.86 -2.93
CA GLU A 33 2.86 -2.95 -2.84
C GLU A 33 3.26 -3.45 -4.25
N TYR A 34 2.29 -3.54 -5.18
CA TYR A 34 2.47 -4.06 -6.55
C TYR A 34 2.27 -2.98 -7.62
N THR A 35 2.62 -1.74 -7.28
CA THR A 35 2.55 -0.58 -8.15
C THR A 35 3.94 -0.23 -8.69
N ASN A 36 4.00 0.37 -9.88
CA ASN A 36 5.24 0.91 -10.44
C ASN A 36 5.96 1.84 -9.45
N GLN A 37 7.30 1.76 -9.44
CA GLN A 37 8.16 2.48 -8.50
C GLN A 37 7.96 4.00 -8.54
N ASP A 38 7.80 4.61 -9.72
CA ASP A 38 7.66 6.07 -9.85
C ASP A 38 6.40 6.57 -9.13
N ILE A 39 5.31 5.83 -9.25
CA ILE A 39 4.07 6.11 -8.54
C ILE A 39 4.28 5.88 -7.03
N ARG A 40 4.93 4.79 -6.61
CA ARG A 40 5.20 4.54 -5.18
C ARG A 40 6.02 5.66 -4.55
N ILE A 41 6.95 6.26 -5.28
CA ILE A 41 7.75 7.38 -4.79
C ILE A 41 6.88 8.63 -4.59
N LEU A 42 5.98 8.95 -5.53
CA LEU A 42 5.01 10.05 -5.37
C LEU A 42 4.20 9.91 -4.08
N TYR A 43 3.89 8.67 -3.68
CA TYR A 43 3.11 8.35 -2.49
C TYR A 43 3.94 7.92 -1.28
N LYS A 44 5.26 8.20 -1.27
CA LYS A 44 6.11 7.91 -0.11
C LYS A 44 5.70 8.71 1.13
N ILE A 45 5.24 9.94 0.91
CA ILE A 45 4.64 10.78 1.96
C ILE A 45 3.13 10.85 1.67
N LEU A 46 2.34 10.33 2.61
CA LEU A 46 0.88 10.25 2.49
C LEU A 46 0.25 11.57 2.94
N THR A 47 0.07 12.50 2.01
CA THR A 47 -0.72 13.72 2.20
C THR A 47 -2.13 13.52 1.64
N GLN A 48 -3.12 14.19 2.21
CA GLN A 48 -4.50 14.12 1.71
C GLN A 48 -4.61 14.60 0.25
N GLU A 49 -3.91 15.67 -0.12
CA GLU A 49 -3.87 16.20 -1.49
C GLU A 49 -3.44 15.13 -2.51
N ASN A 50 -2.30 14.47 -2.26
CA ASN A 50 -1.83 13.39 -3.13
C ASN A 50 -2.82 12.22 -3.20
N LEU A 51 -3.42 11.82 -2.07
CA LEU A 51 -4.41 10.74 -2.04
C LEU A 51 -5.66 11.09 -2.84
N ASP A 52 -6.12 12.34 -2.80
CA ASP A 52 -7.28 12.79 -3.57
C ASP A 52 -7.06 12.73 -5.08
N LEU A 53 -5.81 12.85 -5.56
CA LEU A 53 -5.47 12.64 -6.98
C LEU A 53 -5.82 11.23 -7.48
N LEU A 54 -5.92 10.23 -6.59
CA LEU A 54 -6.24 8.86 -6.96
C LEU A 54 -7.73 8.66 -7.28
N LYS A 55 -8.61 9.48 -6.69
CA LYS A 55 -10.07 9.31 -6.80
C LYS A 55 -10.62 9.41 -8.22
N LYS A 56 -9.89 10.08 -9.12
CA LYS A 56 -10.28 10.25 -10.52
C LYS A 56 -10.18 8.96 -11.34
N TYR A 57 -9.50 7.93 -10.85
CA TYR A 57 -9.32 6.67 -11.57
C TYR A 57 -10.34 5.62 -11.11
N PRO A 58 -10.83 4.78 -12.04
CA PRO A 58 -11.71 3.67 -11.70
C PRO A 58 -10.97 2.62 -10.87
N ALA A 59 -11.72 1.94 -10.00
CA ALA A 59 -11.21 0.87 -9.16
C ALA A 59 -11.87 -0.47 -9.47
N LEU A 60 -11.07 -1.54 -9.44
CA LEU A 60 -11.56 -2.90 -9.37
C LEU A 60 -11.42 -3.42 -7.95
N ILE A 61 -12.51 -3.88 -7.37
CA ILE A 61 -12.51 -4.62 -6.12
C ILE A 61 -12.49 -6.10 -6.44
N THR A 62 -11.52 -6.82 -5.91
CA THR A 62 -11.40 -8.28 -6.08
C THR A 62 -11.25 -8.94 -4.72
N ILE A 63 -11.64 -10.22 -4.65
CA ILE A 63 -11.27 -11.09 -3.54
C ILE A 63 -10.07 -11.91 -4.00
N GLU A 64 -9.18 -12.28 -3.07
CA GLU A 64 -8.05 -13.17 -3.34
C GLU A 64 -8.46 -14.35 -4.22
N ARG A 65 -7.58 -14.72 -5.15
CA ARG A 65 -7.83 -15.77 -6.17
C ARG A 65 -8.99 -15.47 -7.13
N PHE A 66 -9.48 -14.23 -7.16
CA PHE A 66 -10.67 -13.82 -7.92
C PHE A 66 -11.92 -14.61 -7.51
N GLU A 67 -12.06 -14.91 -6.22
CA GLU A 67 -13.25 -15.58 -5.72
C GLU A 67 -14.49 -14.69 -5.83
N LYS A 68 -15.63 -15.33 -6.13
CA LYS A 68 -16.98 -14.74 -6.15
C LYS A 68 -17.21 -13.68 -7.22
N GLU A 69 -16.61 -12.51 -7.10
CA GLU A 69 -16.89 -11.37 -7.99
C GLU A 69 -15.69 -10.45 -8.21
N ILE A 70 -15.74 -9.73 -9.33
CA ILE A 70 -14.95 -8.51 -9.55
C ILE A 70 -15.94 -7.37 -9.64
N SER A 71 -15.72 -6.31 -8.88
CA SER A 71 -16.56 -5.11 -8.91
C SER A 71 -15.82 -3.92 -9.51
N LEU A 72 -16.39 -3.28 -10.53
CA LEU A 72 -16.03 -1.91 -10.89
C LEU A 72 -16.61 -0.95 -9.85
N ALA A 73 -15.79 -0.04 -9.36
CA ALA A 73 -16.12 0.90 -8.32
C ALA A 73 -15.57 2.31 -8.58
N GLN A 74 -16.24 3.30 -8.02
CA GLN A 74 -15.78 4.68 -7.93
C GLN A 74 -15.35 4.97 -6.50
N ILE A 75 -14.09 5.37 -6.31
CA ILE A 75 -13.60 5.78 -4.99
C ILE A 75 -14.17 7.16 -4.66
N THR A 76 -14.86 7.26 -3.53
CA THR A 76 -15.49 8.50 -3.06
C THR A 76 -14.60 9.24 -2.09
N THR A 77 -13.90 8.51 -1.20
CA THR A 77 -13.05 9.08 -0.16
C THR A 77 -11.86 8.18 0.14
N ILE A 78 -10.70 8.78 0.38
CA ILE A 78 -9.50 8.09 0.86
C ILE A 78 -9.01 8.87 2.08
N ILE A 79 -8.88 8.21 3.22
CA ILE A 79 -8.40 8.82 4.47
C ILE A 79 -7.23 8.00 4.99
N TYR A 80 -6.13 8.66 5.32
CA TYR A 80 -5.00 8.04 5.99
C TYR A 80 -5.06 8.33 7.50
N ASP A 81 -5.06 7.26 8.30
CA ASP A 81 -4.88 7.33 9.75
C ASP A 81 -3.43 6.98 10.11
N SER A 82 -2.68 7.99 10.53
CA SER A 82 -1.27 7.84 10.91
C SER A 82 -1.06 7.09 12.23
N LYS A 83 -2.06 7.02 13.11
CA LYS A 83 -1.96 6.30 14.38
C LYS A 83 -2.06 4.80 14.17
N GLU A 84 -3.03 4.39 13.34
CA GLU A 84 -3.25 2.98 13.03
C GLU A 84 -2.46 2.47 11.83
N GLN A 85 -1.75 3.36 11.13
CA GLN A 85 -1.02 3.03 9.91
C GLN A 85 -1.93 2.38 8.87
N ASN A 86 -3.17 2.90 8.75
CA ASN A 86 -4.18 2.37 7.85
C ASN A 86 -4.69 3.45 6.91
N ILE A 87 -4.98 3.04 5.68
CA ILE A 87 -5.67 3.83 4.67
C ILE A 87 -7.08 3.27 4.51
N TYR A 88 -8.07 4.10 4.76
CA TYR A 88 -9.48 3.81 4.61
C TYR A 88 -9.97 4.31 3.27
N VAL A 89 -10.60 3.43 2.50
CA VAL A 89 -11.14 3.75 1.17
C VAL A 89 -12.62 3.52 1.18
N ASN A 90 -13.39 4.58 0.98
CA ASN A 90 -14.82 4.48 0.71
C ASN A 90 -15.07 4.51 -0.80
N PHE A 91 -16.03 3.72 -1.26
CA PHE A 91 -16.35 3.61 -2.67
C PHE A 91 -17.82 3.22 -2.92
N LYS A 92 -18.28 3.54 -4.13
CA LYS A 92 -19.57 3.07 -4.67
C LYS A 92 -19.31 1.96 -5.68
N LYS A 93 -19.97 0.81 -5.51
CA LYS A 93 -19.95 -0.26 -6.52
C LYS A 93 -20.83 0.17 -7.71
N LEU A 94 -20.25 0.16 -8.91
CA LEU A 94 -20.95 0.51 -10.15
C LEU A 94 -21.49 -0.73 -10.86
N LYS A 95 -20.67 -1.78 -10.92
CA LYS A 95 -21.00 -3.04 -11.57
C LYS A 95 -20.22 -4.19 -10.96
N SER A 96 -20.89 -5.29 -10.65
CA SER A 96 -20.26 -6.57 -10.34
C SER A 96 -20.40 -7.56 -11.49
N ILE A 97 -19.37 -8.38 -11.67
CA ILE A 97 -19.41 -9.61 -12.46
C ILE A 97 -19.07 -10.79 -11.55
N ASN A 98 -19.86 -11.86 -11.66
CA ASN A 98 -19.55 -13.09 -10.93
C ASN A 98 -18.42 -13.83 -11.64
N ILE A 99 -17.44 -14.27 -10.86
CA ILE A 99 -16.32 -15.07 -11.34
C ILE A 99 -16.61 -16.53 -11.01
N LYS A 100 -16.48 -17.37 -12.04
CA LYS A 100 -16.62 -18.81 -11.86
C LYS A 100 -15.53 -19.31 -10.92
N THR A 101 -15.92 -20.17 -10.01
CA THR A 101 -15.06 -20.96 -9.14
C THR A 101 -14.94 -22.38 -9.67
N ARG A 102 -14.04 -23.18 -9.09
CA ARG A 102 -13.91 -24.60 -9.47
C ARG A 102 -15.17 -25.41 -9.17
N ASP A 103 -15.95 -24.97 -8.19
CA ASP A 103 -17.19 -25.64 -7.79
C ASP A 103 -18.34 -25.37 -8.78
N ASP A 104 -18.21 -24.32 -9.61
CA ASP A 104 -19.16 -23.99 -10.67
C ASP A 104 -18.94 -24.82 -11.95
N ILE A 105 -17.99 -25.76 -11.95
CA ILE A 105 -17.76 -26.66 -13.08
C ILE A 105 -18.83 -27.76 -13.04
N GLU A 106 -19.80 -27.66 -13.95
CA GLU A 106 -20.85 -28.66 -14.08
C GLU A 106 -20.31 -29.96 -14.71
N PHE A 107 -20.64 -31.10 -14.10
CA PHE A 107 -20.30 -32.44 -14.58
C PHE A 107 -21.57 -33.25 -14.87
N ASN A 108 -21.59 -33.93 -16.01
CA ASN A 108 -22.70 -34.76 -16.45
C ASN A 108 -22.34 -36.25 -16.30
N GLU A 109 -23.35 -37.12 -16.25
CA GLU A 109 -23.13 -38.57 -16.15
C GLU A 109 -22.34 -39.15 -17.34
N GLU A 110 -22.45 -38.52 -18.51
CA GLU A 110 -21.73 -38.90 -19.74
C GLU A 110 -20.27 -38.41 -19.77
N ASP A 111 -19.82 -37.63 -18.79
CA ASP A 111 -18.47 -37.08 -18.79
C ASP A 111 -17.39 -38.14 -18.54
N THR A 112 -16.66 -38.45 -19.62
CA THR A 112 -15.39 -39.20 -19.59
C THR A 112 -14.31 -38.49 -18.77
N ARG A 113 -13.23 -39.22 -18.43
CA ARG A 113 -12.07 -38.65 -17.75
C ARG A 113 -11.45 -37.51 -18.57
N GLU A 114 -11.43 -37.65 -19.89
CA GLU A 114 -10.88 -36.69 -20.83
C GLU A 114 -11.73 -35.42 -20.88
N THR A 115 -13.05 -35.52 -20.93
CA THR A 115 -13.94 -34.33 -20.93
C THR A 115 -13.86 -33.59 -19.60
N ARG A 116 -13.80 -34.28 -18.46
CA ARG A 116 -13.57 -33.63 -17.15
C ARG A 116 -12.25 -32.87 -17.12
N ARG A 117 -11.18 -33.45 -17.66
CA ARG A 117 -9.87 -32.78 -17.73
C ARG A 117 -9.94 -31.52 -18.60
N GLU A 118 -10.66 -31.55 -19.70
CA GLU A 118 -10.81 -30.38 -20.57
C GLU A 118 -11.60 -29.26 -19.90
N LYS A 119 -12.68 -29.58 -19.18
CA LYS A 119 -13.43 -28.60 -18.37
C LYS A 119 -12.54 -27.86 -17.36
N PHE A 120 -11.62 -28.57 -16.69
CA PHE A 120 -10.65 -27.93 -15.80
C PHE A 120 -9.67 -27.02 -16.55
N LYS A 121 -9.19 -27.42 -17.73
CA LYS A 121 -8.31 -26.56 -18.54
C LYS A 121 -9.02 -25.30 -19.03
N ASP A 122 -10.29 -25.41 -19.41
CA ASP A 122 -11.08 -24.27 -19.85
C ASP A 122 -11.30 -23.28 -18.69
N PHE A 123 -11.54 -23.81 -17.49
CA PHE A 123 -11.57 -23.00 -16.27
C PHE A 123 -10.23 -22.29 -16.00
N ASP A 124 -9.11 -23.02 -16.07
CA ASP A 124 -7.78 -22.44 -15.85
C ASP A 124 -7.44 -21.38 -16.92
N ARG A 125 -7.90 -21.56 -18.16
CA ARG A 125 -7.76 -20.57 -19.25
C ARG A 125 -8.60 -19.33 -18.97
N TYR A 126 -9.87 -19.51 -18.60
CA TYR A 126 -10.77 -18.43 -18.20
C TYR A 126 -10.16 -17.52 -17.13
N LEU A 127 -9.63 -18.11 -16.05
CA LEU A 127 -9.00 -17.32 -14.98
C LEU A 127 -7.68 -16.67 -15.42
N ARG A 128 -6.90 -17.36 -16.26
CA ARG A 128 -5.65 -16.82 -16.80
C ARG A 128 -5.91 -15.58 -17.65
N ASP A 129 -6.88 -15.64 -18.55
CA ASP A 129 -7.21 -14.54 -19.47
C ASP A 129 -7.58 -13.27 -18.69
N ILE A 130 -8.34 -13.40 -17.60
CA ILE A 130 -8.67 -12.29 -16.67
C ILE A 130 -7.41 -11.75 -16.00
N LYS A 131 -6.58 -12.62 -15.42
CA LYS A 131 -5.35 -12.24 -14.70
C LYS A 131 -4.36 -11.48 -15.57
N GLU A 132 -4.12 -11.99 -16.78
CA GLU A 132 -3.20 -11.39 -17.74
C GLU A 132 -3.72 -10.02 -18.20
N SER A 133 -5.03 -9.90 -18.46
CA SER A 133 -5.66 -8.64 -18.85
C SER A 133 -5.54 -7.56 -17.77
N LEU A 134 -5.69 -7.96 -16.50
CA LEU A 134 -5.58 -7.07 -15.35
C LEU A 134 -4.13 -6.89 -14.85
N LYS A 135 -3.15 -7.54 -15.50
CA LYS A 135 -1.73 -7.48 -15.14
C LYS A 135 -1.45 -7.86 -13.68
N PHE A 136 -2.13 -8.91 -13.21
CA PHE A 136 -1.89 -9.49 -11.89
C PHE A 136 -0.59 -10.28 -11.89
N GLU A 137 0.28 -9.99 -10.92
CA GLU A 137 1.45 -10.82 -10.66
C GLU A 137 1.10 -12.05 -9.82
N GLU A 138 1.86 -13.15 -9.91
CA GLU A 138 1.52 -14.40 -9.20
C GLU A 138 1.34 -14.21 -7.69
N ARG A 139 2.19 -13.38 -7.07
CA ARG A 139 2.14 -13.10 -5.62
C ARG A 139 0.99 -12.17 -5.24
N GLU A 140 0.57 -11.31 -6.17
CA GLU A 140 -0.50 -10.34 -5.97
C GLU A 140 -1.82 -11.06 -5.71
N ILE A 141 -2.08 -12.19 -6.37
CA ILE A 141 -3.33 -12.96 -6.33
C ILE A 141 -3.74 -13.43 -4.92
N TYR A 142 -2.78 -13.60 -4.02
CA TYR A 142 -2.98 -14.20 -2.69
C TYR A 142 -2.77 -13.21 -1.55
N ARG A 143 -2.94 -11.92 -1.82
CA ARG A 143 -2.71 -10.89 -0.81
C ARG A 143 -3.80 -9.83 -0.78
N HIS A 144 -4.20 -9.45 0.42
CA HIS A 144 -4.85 -8.18 0.70
C HIS A 144 -3.91 -7.02 0.38
N HIS A 145 -4.19 -6.24 -0.67
CA HIS A 145 -3.34 -5.13 -1.10
C HIS A 145 -4.08 -4.13 -1.98
N TRP A 146 -3.44 -2.96 -2.14
CA TRP A 146 -3.82 -1.96 -3.13
C TRP A 146 -2.71 -1.83 -4.16
N ALA A 147 -3.02 -2.02 -5.44
CA ALA A 147 -2.14 -1.67 -6.55
C ALA A 147 -2.75 -0.61 -7.48
N ILE A 148 -1.90 0.18 -8.15
CA ILE A 148 -2.27 1.03 -9.27
C ILE A 148 -1.61 0.46 -10.52
N LYS A 149 -2.42 0.14 -11.52
CA LYS A 149 -1.96 -0.42 -12.79
C LYS A 149 -2.03 0.61 -13.90
N ILE A 150 -1.04 0.57 -14.79
CA ILE A 150 -1.00 1.40 -16.00
C ILE A 150 -1.92 0.77 -17.04
N GLY A 151 -2.91 1.53 -17.51
CA GLY A 151 -3.84 1.08 -18.54
C GLY A 151 -5.19 1.77 -18.46
N ASN A 152 -5.99 1.62 -19.51
CA ASN A 152 -7.39 2.06 -19.51
C ASN A 152 -8.25 0.83 -19.22
N ILE A 153 -8.87 0.77 -18.04
CA ILE A 153 -9.69 -0.39 -17.68
C ILE A 153 -10.85 -0.59 -18.66
N PHE A 154 -11.46 0.47 -19.20
CA PHE A 154 -12.56 0.34 -20.14
C PHE A 154 -12.12 -0.28 -21.48
N THR A 155 -10.93 0.07 -21.96
CA THR A 155 -10.32 -0.57 -23.14
C THR A 155 -9.87 -2.00 -22.85
N ILE A 156 -9.33 -2.27 -21.67
CA ILE A 156 -8.97 -3.64 -21.25
C ILE A 156 -10.25 -4.51 -21.22
N SER A 157 -11.32 -3.97 -20.62
CA SER A 157 -12.63 -4.60 -20.55
C SER A 157 -13.29 -4.82 -21.91
N SER A 158 -13.12 -3.92 -22.88
CA SER A 158 -13.63 -4.16 -24.24
C SER A 158 -12.94 -5.33 -24.93
N ASN A 159 -11.66 -5.55 -24.63
CA ASN A 159 -10.83 -6.57 -25.27
C ASN A 159 -10.87 -7.93 -24.56
N ASN A 160 -11.44 -8.01 -23.36
CA ASN A 160 -11.61 -9.25 -22.62
C ASN A 160 -13.11 -9.56 -22.46
N SER A 161 -13.59 -10.63 -23.09
CA SER A 161 -15.00 -11.05 -23.10
C SER A 161 -15.59 -11.23 -21.70
N HIS A 162 -14.79 -11.58 -20.70
CA HIS A 162 -15.21 -11.77 -19.32
C HIS A 162 -15.38 -10.46 -18.54
N LEU A 163 -14.78 -9.36 -19.03
CA LEU A 163 -14.79 -8.05 -18.38
C LEU A 163 -15.64 -7.01 -19.13
N GLN A 164 -16.25 -7.36 -20.27
CA GLN A 164 -16.99 -6.44 -21.15
C GLN A 164 -18.09 -5.64 -20.44
N ALA A 165 -18.69 -6.20 -19.38
CA ALA A 165 -19.74 -5.54 -18.61
C ALA A 165 -19.29 -4.20 -17.98
N PHE A 166 -17.98 -3.98 -17.80
CA PHE A 166 -17.44 -2.72 -17.29
C PHE A 166 -17.31 -1.64 -18.37
N ASN A 167 -17.30 -2.01 -19.65
CA ASN A 167 -17.18 -1.08 -20.77
C ASN A 167 -18.56 -0.57 -21.21
N THR A 168 -19.19 0.26 -20.38
CA THR A 168 -20.44 0.96 -20.71
C THR A 168 -20.23 2.47 -20.63
N GLN A 169 -20.77 3.23 -21.58
CA GLN A 169 -20.58 4.69 -21.64
C GLN A 169 -21.01 5.38 -20.33
N SER A 170 -22.13 4.95 -19.74
CA SER A 170 -22.61 5.44 -18.44
C SER A 170 -21.58 5.31 -17.30
N TYR A 171 -20.73 4.28 -17.32
CA TYR A 171 -19.65 4.16 -16.33
C TYR A 171 -18.45 5.01 -16.69
N VAL A 172 -18.10 5.12 -17.98
CA VAL A 172 -17.01 5.99 -18.45
C VAL A 172 -17.28 7.44 -18.09
N ASP A 173 -18.53 7.89 -18.24
CA ASP A 173 -18.95 9.27 -17.95
C ASP A 173 -18.82 9.65 -16.47
N GLN A 174 -18.77 8.67 -15.55
CA GLN A 174 -18.51 8.91 -14.12
C GLN A 174 -17.05 9.24 -13.82
N PHE A 175 -16.15 9.03 -14.79
CA PHE A 175 -14.74 9.36 -14.67
C PHE A 175 -14.33 10.28 -15.83
N PRO A 176 -14.57 11.59 -15.75
CA PRO A 176 -14.17 12.51 -16.82
C PRO A 176 -12.64 12.63 -16.95
N ASP A 177 -11.91 12.52 -15.84
CA ASP A 177 -10.49 12.85 -15.77
C ASP A 177 -9.54 11.64 -15.66
N TYR A 178 -10.04 10.41 -15.78
CA TYR A 178 -9.21 9.19 -15.61
C TYR A 178 -8.08 9.03 -16.63
N LYS A 179 -8.13 9.78 -17.74
CA LYS A 179 -7.06 9.80 -18.75
C LYS A 179 -5.95 10.78 -18.42
N GLN A 180 -6.18 11.71 -17.49
CA GLN A 180 -5.16 12.63 -17.02
C GLN A 180 -4.10 11.85 -16.26
N PRO A 181 -2.80 12.07 -16.52
CA PRO A 181 -1.75 11.34 -15.83
C PRO A 181 -1.63 11.76 -14.35
N LEU A 182 -0.89 10.97 -13.57
CA LEU A 182 -0.36 11.39 -12.28
C LEU A 182 0.81 12.37 -12.49
N PRO A 183 1.00 13.37 -11.61
CA PRO A 183 2.11 14.32 -11.67
C PRO A 183 3.41 13.66 -11.18
N LEU A 184 3.93 12.70 -11.94
CA LEU A 184 5.15 11.98 -11.59
C LEU A 184 6.36 12.90 -11.73
N THR A 185 7.23 12.91 -10.72
CA THR A 185 8.51 13.64 -10.76
C THR A 185 9.45 12.99 -11.77
N GLN A 186 10.02 13.79 -12.68
CA GLN A 186 11.10 13.32 -13.55
C GLN A 186 12.42 13.43 -12.79
N TYR A 187 13.05 12.30 -12.49
CA TYR A 187 14.38 12.27 -11.90
C TYR A 187 15.42 12.42 -13.01
N ILE A 188 16.15 13.54 -13.01
CA ILE A 188 17.38 13.66 -13.80
C ILE A 188 18.46 12.91 -13.03
N ASP A 189 18.99 11.83 -13.62
CA ASP A 189 20.08 11.07 -13.01
C ASP A 189 21.37 11.93 -13.04
N LEU A 190 21.66 12.59 -11.92
CA LEU A 190 22.83 13.45 -11.70
C LEU A 190 24.17 12.69 -11.79
N LYS A 191 24.19 11.37 -12.03
CA LYS A 191 25.42 10.57 -12.11
C LYS A 191 26.05 10.46 -13.50
N SER A 192 25.54 11.13 -14.53
CA SER A 192 26.10 11.01 -15.90
C SER A 192 26.75 12.27 -16.48
N THR A 193 26.97 13.33 -15.72
CA THR A 193 27.72 14.50 -16.22
C THR A 193 28.66 15.09 -15.16
N ILE A 194 29.76 14.39 -14.89
CA ILE A 194 30.99 15.04 -14.41
C ILE A 194 32.13 14.58 -15.33
N GLU A 195 31.99 14.83 -16.62
CA GLU A 195 33.13 15.04 -17.50
C GLU A 195 32.78 16.24 -18.37
N VAL A 196 33.70 17.22 -18.38
CA VAL A 196 33.62 18.54 -19.00
C VAL A 196 33.10 19.62 -18.05
N GLY A 197 34.05 20.31 -17.43
CA GLY A 197 33.81 21.46 -16.56
C GLY A 197 33.08 22.58 -17.27
N TYR A 198 31.96 22.98 -16.68
CA TYR A 198 31.38 24.31 -16.82
C TYR A 198 30.74 24.66 -15.47
N GLU A 199 31.22 25.71 -14.82
CA GLU A 199 30.54 26.34 -13.70
C GLU A 199 29.20 26.88 -14.21
N ALA A 200 28.10 26.18 -13.91
CA ALA A 200 26.76 26.72 -14.12
C ALA A 200 26.40 27.60 -12.91
N GLN A 201 26.65 28.91 -13.04
CA GLN A 201 25.91 29.90 -12.25
C GLN A 201 24.46 29.88 -12.73
N THR A 202 23.60 29.13 -12.03
CA THR A 202 22.16 29.15 -12.27
C THR A 202 21.56 30.29 -11.46
N THR A 203 21.36 31.44 -12.09
CA THR A 203 20.47 32.49 -11.59
C THR A 203 19.02 32.01 -11.74
N LEU A 204 18.41 31.59 -10.63
CA LEU A 204 16.96 31.45 -10.48
C LEU A 204 16.40 32.80 -10.01
N GLU A 205 15.82 33.58 -10.93
CA GLU A 205 14.90 34.65 -10.57
C GLU A 205 13.48 34.08 -10.47
N VAL A 206 13.05 33.74 -9.25
CA VAL A 206 11.63 33.60 -8.88
C VAL A 206 11.43 34.07 -7.43
N ASN A 207 10.68 35.18 -7.28
CA ASN A 207 9.94 35.69 -6.11
C ASN A 207 10.56 35.61 -4.70
N LYS A 208 11.37 36.63 -4.39
CA LYS A 208 12.14 36.83 -3.16
C LYS A 208 11.38 37.42 -1.95
N ALA A 209 10.12 37.07 -1.71
CA ALA A 209 9.35 37.68 -0.60
C ALA A 209 8.75 36.71 0.42
N GLN A 210 8.72 35.40 0.16
CA GLN A 210 8.10 34.42 1.06
C GLN A 210 9.12 33.50 1.75
N GLU A 211 10.26 33.24 1.10
CA GLU A 211 11.34 32.40 1.66
C GLU A 211 12.11 33.05 2.81
N ALA A 212 12.11 34.37 2.96
CA ALA A 212 12.82 35.03 4.06
C ALA A 212 12.15 34.81 5.43
N GLN A 213 10.85 34.55 5.44
CA GLN A 213 10.09 34.30 6.67
C GLN A 213 10.15 32.82 7.06
N GLU A 214 10.02 31.92 6.07
CA GLU A 214 10.16 30.47 6.27
C GLU A 214 11.61 30.06 6.61
N ALA A 215 12.63 30.73 6.06
CA ALA A 215 14.02 30.47 6.43
C ALA A 215 14.34 30.91 7.87
N GLN A 216 13.68 31.95 8.37
CA GLN A 216 13.87 32.43 9.74
C GLN A 216 13.16 31.52 10.75
N GLU A 217 11.94 31.07 10.44
CA GLU A 217 11.21 30.08 11.24
C GLU A 217 11.88 28.70 11.23
N ALA A 218 12.46 28.28 10.10
CA ALA A 218 13.23 27.03 10.02
C ALA A 218 14.53 27.10 10.84
N GLN A 219 15.20 28.25 10.87
CA GLN A 219 16.42 28.45 11.64
C GLN A 219 16.12 28.50 13.16
N GLU A 220 15.05 29.17 13.57
CA GLU A 220 14.59 29.18 14.97
C GLU A 220 14.12 27.78 15.43
N ALA A 221 13.45 27.02 14.57
CA ALA A 221 13.06 25.64 14.86
C ALA A 221 14.27 24.71 15.02
N GLN A 222 15.31 24.91 14.21
CA GLN A 222 16.54 24.13 14.27
C GLN A 222 17.37 24.46 15.53
N GLU A 223 17.46 25.74 15.91
CA GLU A 223 18.09 26.15 17.17
C GLU A 223 17.32 25.65 18.41
N ALA A 224 15.99 25.62 18.36
CA ALA A 224 15.15 25.06 19.43
C ALA A 224 15.34 23.53 19.56
N GLN A 225 15.52 22.84 18.44
CA GLN A 225 15.75 21.40 18.41
C GLN A 225 17.16 21.04 18.93
N GLU A 226 18.19 21.80 18.55
CA GLU A 226 19.55 21.64 19.10
C GLU A 226 19.61 21.96 20.61
N ALA A 227 18.83 22.94 21.08
CA ALA A 227 18.74 23.24 22.52
C ALA A 227 18.04 22.13 23.31
N GLN A 228 17.03 21.46 22.72
CA GLN A 228 16.39 20.29 23.32
C GLN A 228 17.34 19.08 23.35
N GLU A 229 18.03 18.78 22.25
CA GLU A 229 19.00 17.68 22.20
C GLU A 229 20.17 17.90 23.18
N ALA A 230 20.61 19.15 23.36
CA ALA A 230 21.64 19.49 24.36
C ALA A 230 21.16 19.28 25.82
N GLN A 231 19.87 19.51 26.09
CA GLN A 231 19.28 19.23 27.41
C GLN A 231 19.09 17.72 27.64
N GLU A 232 18.62 16.97 26.64
CA GLU A 232 18.50 15.50 26.72
C GLU A 232 19.87 14.81 26.83
N ALA A 233 20.91 15.36 26.19
CA ALA A 233 22.28 14.86 26.33
C ALA A 233 22.83 15.07 27.75
N GLN A 234 22.52 16.20 28.40
CA GLN A 234 22.88 16.44 29.81
C GLN A 234 22.09 15.56 30.79
N GLU A 235 20.85 15.19 30.46
CA GLU A 235 20.04 14.30 31.30
C GLU A 235 20.45 12.82 31.14
N ASN A 236 20.82 12.39 29.93
CA ASN A 236 21.35 11.04 29.68
C ASN A 236 22.74 10.80 30.29
N ASP A 237 23.58 11.85 30.41
CA ASP A 237 24.89 11.72 31.06
C ASP A 237 24.76 11.55 32.59
N ARG A 238 23.61 11.92 33.19
CA ARG A 238 23.29 11.62 34.60
C ARG A 238 22.82 10.19 34.85
N LEU A 239 22.53 9.42 33.81
CA LEU A 239 22.05 8.04 33.90
C LEU A 239 23.05 7.01 33.36
N SER A 240 24.25 7.44 32.97
CA SER A 240 25.29 6.54 32.47
C SER A 240 25.92 5.73 33.62
N ILE A 241 25.78 4.42 33.56
CA ILE A 241 26.43 3.49 34.49
C ILE A 241 27.84 3.22 33.96
N SER A 242 28.85 3.82 34.59
CA SER A 242 30.22 3.80 34.07
C SER A 242 30.99 2.52 34.41
N THR A 243 30.48 1.71 35.35
CA THR A 243 31.16 0.50 35.81
C THR A 243 30.20 -0.68 36.03
N VAL A 244 30.72 -1.89 35.79
CA VAL A 244 29.98 -3.16 36.04
C VAL A 244 29.58 -3.29 37.51
N ALA A 245 30.34 -2.72 38.45
CA ALA A 245 30.02 -2.72 39.87
C ALA A 245 28.80 -1.85 40.22
N GLU A 246 28.64 -0.70 39.56
CA GLU A 246 27.46 0.17 39.70
C GLU A 246 26.21 -0.49 39.10
N TYR A 247 26.37 -1.17 37.96
CA TYR A 247 25.30 -1.96 37.36
C TYR A 247 24.79 -3.05 38.31
N MET A 248 25.70 -3.83 38.91
CA MET A 248 25.35 -4.89 39.86
C MET A 248 24.62 -4.36 41.10
N ARG A 249 25.01 -3.18 41.62
CA ARG A 249 24.31 -2.54 42.75
C ARG A 249 22.91 -2.06 42.39
N LEU A 250 22.72 -1.55 41.17
CA LEU A 250 21.41 -1.13 40.69
C LEU A 250 20.47 -2.33 40.52
N ILE A 251 20.96 -3.43 39.95
CA ILE A 251 20.21 -4.67 39.80
C ILE A 251 19.83 -5.26 41.16
N ASP A 252 20.71 -5.27 42.15
CA ASP A 252 20.39 -5.74 43.51
C ASP A 252 19.32 -4.87 44.19
N LYS A 253 19.37 -3.54 43.97
CA LYS A 253 18.35 -2.61 44.46
C LYS A 253 16.99 -2.83 43.78
N ILE A 254 16.97 -3.03 42.47
CA ILE A 254 15.76 -3.32 41.70
C ILE A 254 15.18 -4.68 42.11
N SER A 255 16.01 -5.71 42.22
CA SER A 255 15.62 -7.05 42.65
C SER A 255 15.00 -7.05 44.04
N LYS A 256 15.53 -6.26 44.98
CA LYS A 256 14.94 -6.11 46.33
C LYS A 256 13.63 -5.32 46.32
N SER A 257 13.44 -4.41 45.37
CA SER A 257 12.20 -3.63 45.22
C SER A 257 11.08 -4.38 44.49
N MET A 258 11.42 -5.36 43.63
CA MET A 258 10.44 -6.14 42.84
C MET A 258 9.83 -7.35 43.58
N ILE A 259 10.30 -7.71 44.79
CA ILE A 259 9.73 -8.84 45.56
C ILE A 259 8.31 -8.53 46.08
N LYS A 260 7.77 -7.32 45.87
CA LYS A 260 6.44 -6.93 46.37
C LYS A 260 5.27 -6.98 45.39
N GLU A 261 5.47 -7.29 44.11
CA GLU A 261 4.36 -7.45 43.17
C GLU A 261 4.54 -8.70 42.30
N GLU A 262 3.80 -9.75 42.63
CA GLU A 262 3.62 -10.93 41.79
C GLU A 262 3.04 -10.52 40.43
N ARG A 263 3.87 -10.55 39.38
CA ARG A 263 3.41 -10.66 37.99
C ARG A 263 4.20 -11.75 37.29
N GLU A 264 3.55 -12.89 37.11
CA GLU A 264 4.02 -13.94 36.19
C GLU A 264 4.06 -13.38 34.76
N VAL A 265 5.25 -13.30 34.17
CA VAL A 265 5.42 -12.92 32.76
C VAL A 265 5.58 -14.18 31.94
N PHE A 266 4.48 -14.64 31.32
CA PHE A 266 4.51 -15.74 30.36
C PHE A 266 5.16 -15.27 29.04
N PHE A 267 6.36 -15.77 28.73
CA PHE A 267 6.93 -15.69 27.38
C PHE A 267 6.25 -16.75 26.49
N ARG A 268 5.37 -16.32 25.59
CA ARG A 268 4.87 -17.17 24.49
C ARG A 268 5.72 -16.98 23.24
N GLY A 269 6.51 -18.00 22.89
CA GLY A 269 6.49 -18.52 21.52
C GLY A 269 7.51 -18.03 20.50
N HIS A 270 8.80 -17.96 20.82
CA HIS A 270 9.92 -18.11 19.89
C HIS A 270 11.03 -18.81 20.68
N SER A 271 11.81 -19.77 20.20
CA SER A 271 11.89 -20.63 19.02
C SER A 271 13.03 -21.62 19.39
N ASN A 272 13.26 -22.67 18.59
CA ASN A 272 14.48 -23.49 18.57
C ASN A 272 15.65 -22.99 19.45
N ALA A 273 15.74 -23.51 20.68
CA ALA A 273 16.78 -23.20 21.65
C ALA A 273 18.08 -24.02 21.45
N ALA A 274 18.20 -24.74 20.32
CA ALA A 274 19.31 -25.65 20.07
C ALA A 274 20.38 -25.12 19.10
N SER A 275 20.27 -23.89 18.61
CA SER A 275 21.17 -23.37 17.55
C SER A 275 22.18 -22.31 18.02
N TYR A 276 22.35 -22.08 19.32
CA TYR A 276 23.33 -21.10 19.83
C TYR A 276 24.13 -21.63 21.02
N PHE A 277 24.83 -22.75 20.82
CA PHE A 277 26.06 -23.01 21.58
C PHE A 277 27.20 -23.20 20.58
N LEU A 278 28.11 -22.22 20.56
CA LEU A 278 29.47 -22.42 20.09
C LEU A 278 30.18 -23.29 21.15
N SER A 279 30.90 -24.29 20.65
CA SER A 279 31.77 -25.28 21.34
C SER A 279 32.16 -25.01 22.78
#